data_AF-A0A8S0WFZ9-F1
#
_entry.id   AF-A0A8S0WFZ9-F1
#
_cell.length_a   1.000
_cell.length_b   1.000
_cell.length_c   1.000
_cell.angle_alpha   90.00
_cell.angle_beta   90.00
_cell.angle_gamma   90.00
#
_symmetry.space_group_name_H-M   'P 1'
#
loop_
_entity.id
_entity.type
_entity.pdbx_description
1 polymer ?
#
loop_
_entity_poly.entity_id
_entity_poly.type
_entity_poly.pdbx_seq_one_letter_code
_entity_poly.pdbx_strand_id
1 'polypeptide(L)' 'MDDQTREAMLKIIEDKKRKSASQKGWQRGQGRLGNPQTGVKKYKKGGLFDK' A
#
# COMPACT_ATOMS: atom_id res chain seq x y z
N MET A 1 10.51 -29.31 21.16
CA MET A 1 9.89 -27.96 21.21
C MET A 1 9.17 -27.91 22.53
N ASP A 2 9.75 -27.21 23.50
CA ASP A 2 9.17 -27.13 24.85
C ASP A 2 7.85 -26.35 24.80
N ASP A 3 6.90 -26.72 25.66
CA ASP A 3 5.55 -26.14 25.67
C ASP A 3 5.55 -24.61 25.83
N GLN A 4 6.48 -24.08 26.62
CA GLN A 4 6.71 -22.64 26.78
C GLN A 4 7.11 -21.95 25.47
N THR A 5 7.89 -22.62 24.63
CA THR A 5 8.30 -22.12 23.32
C THR A 5 7.11 -22.07 22.37
N ARG A 6 6.22 -23.07 22.45
CA ARG A 6 5.00 -23.16 21.65
C ARG A 6 4.02 -22.03 21.99
N GLU A 7 3.81 -21.77 23.28
CA GLU A 7 2.94 -20.68 23.76
C GLU A 7 3.48 -19.31 23.35
N ALA A 8 4.79 -19.08 23.50
CA ALA A 8 5.43 -17.85 23.06
C ALA A 8 5.27 -17.63 21.55
N MET A 9 5.47 -18.68 20.74
CA MET A 9 5.26 -18.62 19.28
C MET A 9 3.81 -18.29 18.91
N LEU A 10 2.83 -18.92 19.57
CA LEU A 10 1.41 -18.65 19.32
C LEU A 10 1.04 -17.19 19.61
N LYS A 11 1.53 -16.65 20.73
CA LYS A 11 1.36 -15.24 21.09
C LYS A 11 1.95 -14.30 20.04
N ILE A 12 3.15 -14.59 19.54
CA ILE A 12 3.80 -13.81 18.48
C ILE A 12 2.97 -13.84 17.19
N ILE A 13 2.38 -15.00 16.84
CA ILE A 13 1.55 -15.14 15.64
C ILE A 13 0.27 -14.30 15.77
N GLU A 14 -0.39 -14.32 16.93
CA GLU A 14 -1.59 -13.50 17.18
C GLU A 14 -1.29 -11.99 17.09
N ASP A 15 -0.20 -11.55 17.71
CA ASP A 15 0.22 -10.15 17.67
C ASP A 15 0.55 -9.68 16.25
N LYS A 16 1.20 -10.54 15.44
CA LYS A 16 1.47 -10.25 14.02
C LYS A 16 0.18 -10.18 13.19
N LYS A 17 -0.78 -11.06 13.41
CA LYS A 17 -2.09 -11.03 12.74
C LYS A 17 -2.84 -9.74 13.06
N ARG A 18 -2.88 -9.32 14.32
CA ARG A 18 -3.50 -8.06 14.75
C ARG A 18 -2.84 -6.84 14.10
N LYS A 19 -1.50 -6.77 14.13
CA LYS A 19 -0.73 -5.69 13.48
C LYS A 19 -0.93 -5.65 11.96
N SER A 20 -0.97 -6.80 11.31
CA SER A 20 -1.23 -6.90 9.86
C SER A 20 -2.66 -6.45 9.52
N ALA A 21 -3.64 -6.80 10.35
CA ALA A 21 -5.02 -6.35 10.19
C ALA A 21 -5.14 -4.83 10.40
N SER A 22 -4.44 -4.25 11.38
CA SER A 22 -4.46 -2.80 11.62
C SER A 22 -3.69 -1.99 10.57
N GLN A 23 -2.63 -2.55 9.97
CA GLN A 23 -1.88 -1.89 8.89
C GLN A 23 -2.59 -1.87 7.53
N LYS A 24 -3.65 -2.67 7.34
CA LYS A 24 -4.45 -2.67 6.11
C LYS A 24 -5.25 -1.38 5.87
N GLY A 25 -5.29 -0.45 6.82
CA GLY A 25 -6.14 0.75 6.78
C GLY A 25 -5.66 1.92 5.91
N TRP A 26 -4.42 1.94 5.40
CA TRP A 26 -3.95 3.12 4.62
C TRP A 26 -3.02 2.84 3.42
N GLN A 27 -2.55 1.60 3.24
CA GLN A 27 -1.57 1.27 2.18
C GLN A 27 -2.12 0.39 1.04
N ARG A 28 -3.43 0.11 1.02
CA ARG A 28 -4.11 -0.22 -0.24
C ARG A 28 -4.41 1.07 -1.00
N GLY A 29 -3.43 1.97 -1.10
CA GLY A 29 -3.43 2.97 -2.14
C GLY A 29 -3.57 2.20 -3.43
N GLN A 30 -4.65 2.49 -4.16
CA GLN A 30 -4.96 1.94 -5.47
C GLN A 30 -3.67 1.81 -6.27
N GLY A 31 -3.07 0.62 -6.28
CA GLY A 31 -2.10 0.26 -7.29
C GLY A 31 -2.86 0.49 -8.57
N ARG A 32 -2.46 1.52 -9.31
CA ARG A 32 -3.10 2.03 -10.53
C ARG A 32 -3.08 0.94 -11.61
N LEU A 33 -3.83 -0.14 -11.40
CA LEU A 33 -4.25 -1.05 -12.46
C LEU A 33 -5.40 -0.33 -13.16
N GLY A 34 -5.02 0.43 -14.19
CA GLY A 34 -5.88 1.39 -14.88
C GLY A 34 -5.57 2.83 -14.48
N ASN A 35 -4.37 3.33 -14.79
CA ASN A 35 -4.24 4.76 -15.07
C ASN A 35 -4.73 4.95 -16.50
N PRO A 36 -5.99 5.38 -16.77
CA PRO A 36 -6.34 5.86 -18.10
C PRO A 36 -5.55 7.16 -18.31
N GLN A 37 -4.37 7.01 -18.92
CA GLN A 37 -3.76 8.03 -19.76
C GLN A 37 -3.75 9.45 -19.16
N THR A 38 -2.75 9.81 -18.37
CA THR A 38 -2.38 11.24 -18.24
C THR A 38 -1.56 11.68 -19.46
N GLY A 39 -2.02 11.32 -20.66
CA GLY A 39 -1.61 11.91 -21.93
C GLY A 39 -2.33 13.23 -22.21
N VAL A 40 -3.23 13.66 -21.33
CA VAL A 40 -3.85 14.98 -21.37
C VAL A 40 -3.39 15.74 -20.14
N LYS A 41 -2.32 16.52 -20.30
CA LYS A 41 -1.90 17.50 -19.28
C LYS A 41 -3.11 18.43 -19.02
N LYS A 42 -3.44 18.70 -17.74
CA LYS A 42 -4.52 19.63 -17.35
C LYS A 42 -4.37 21.02 -17.99
N TYR A 43 -3.15 21.37 -18.40
CA TYR A 43 -2.84 22.54 -19.22
C TYR A 43 -1.88 22.10 -20.33
N LYS A 44 -2.16 22.52 -21.59
CA LYS A 44 -1.16 22.41 -22.66
C LYS A 44 0.02 23.30 -22.25
N LYS A 45 1.16 22.72 -21.88
CA LYS A 45 2.42 23.47 -21.73
C LYS A 45 3.10 23.50 -23.10
N GLY A 46 3.29 24.70 -23.65
CA GLY A 46 4.07 24.97 -24.86
C GLY A 46 3.24 24.89 -26.13
N GLY A 47 2.65 26.00 -26.55
CA GLY A 47 2.30 26.23 -27.95
C GLY A 47 3.53 26.72 -28.74
N LEU A 48 3.55 26.52 -30.07
CA LEU A 48 4.63 26.98 -30.95
C LEU A 48 4.85 28.52 -30.94
N PHE A 49 3.99 29.27 -30.23
CA PHE A 49 4.03 30.73 -30.09
C PHE A 49 3.98 31.23 -28.64
N ASP A 50 4.22 30.36 -27.64
CA ASP A 50 4.52 30.88 -26.29
C ASP A 50 5.88 31.60 -26.36
N LYS A 51 5.84 32.94 -26.43
CA LYS A 51 7.01 33.83 -26.33
C LYS A 51 7.53 33.88 -24.89
#